data_AF-A0A316FPA6-F1
#
_entry.id   AF-A0A316FPA6-F1
#
_cell.length_a   1.000
_cell.length_b   1.000
_cell.length_c   1.000
_cell.angle_alpha   90.00
_cell.angle_beta   90.00
_cell.angle_gamma   90.00
#
_symmetry.space_group_name_H-M   'P 1'
#
loop_
_entity.id
_entity.type
_entity.pdbx_description
1 polymer ?
#
loop_
_entity_poly.entity_id
_entity_poly.type
_entity_poly.pdbx_seq_one_letter_code
_entity_poly.pdbx_strand_id
1 'polypeptide(L)'
;MNRRDTLPGFTDSDGRVPAHLELDTADHEEPTWEVLHPARRRRFDRRARTILSAAAIAALLANAGAAWAYWRFNSPAPQHNWASGTVVEVSLSAISDPGRPLRPGIPGNLTVTVTNQHGAPVHITEILPGKGRAVPDDVHRDAGCADPRVEFTQPGFPVSWEVPRNTVGAFILNGALTVRAGGDTACQGATFTVPVRAKAVRP
;
A
#
# COMPACT_ATOMS: atom_id res chain seq x y z
N MET A 1 9.07 -57.79 -16.21
CA MET A 1 7.72 -57.70 -15.59
C MET A 1 6.99 -56.56 -16.29
N ASN A 2 6.35 -56.74 -17.45
CA ASN A 2 5.08 -57.41 -17.81
C ASN A 2 3.80 -56.83 -17.16
N ARG A 3 2.83 -56.50 -18.05
CA ARG A 3 1.44 -55.97 -17.94
C ARG A 3 1.34 -54.44 -17.88
N ARG A 4 0.93 -53.68 -18.92
CA ARG A 4 -0.18 -53.77 -19.91
C ARG A 4 -1.57 -53.80 -19.26
N ASP A 5 -2.31 -52.70 -19.44
CA ASP A 5 -3.66 -52.62 -20.09
C ASP A 5 -4.77 -52.66 -18.99
N THR A 6 -5.90 -51.96 -19.00
CA THR A 6 -6.72 -51.25 -20.00
C THR A 6 -7.92 -50.64 -19.24
N LEU A 7 -8.37 -49.43 -19.62
CA LEU A 7 -9.82 -49.11 -19.69
C LEU A 7 -10.33 -49.68 -21.03
N PRO A 8 -11.63 -50.00 -21.29
CA PRO A 8 -12.86 -49.37 -20.78
C PRO A 8 -14.11 -50.30 -20.63
N GLY A 9 -15.25 -49.71 -20.25
CA GLY A 9 -16.54 -49.97 -20.91
C GLY A 9 -17.49 -51.01 -20.30
N PHE A 10 -18.62 -50.53 -19.76
CA PHE A 10 -19.93 -51.20 -19.75
C PHE A 10 -20.98 -50.07 -19.81
N THR A 11 -21.40 -49.67 -21.01
CA THR A 11 -22.62 -50.09 -21.73
C THR A 11 -23.92 -49.84 -20.96
N ASP A 12 -24.62 -48.84 -21.48
CA ASP A 12 -26.05 -48.58 -21.39
C ASP A 12 -26.88 -49.83 -21.71
N SER A 13 -27.84 -50.20 -20.86
CA SER A 13 -28.96 -51.09 -21.21
C SER A 13 -30.04 -51.11 -20.14
N ASP A 14 -31.18 -50.59 -20.56
CA ASP A 14 -32.53 -51.11 -20.35
C ASP A 14 -33.27 -50.84 -19.03
N GLY A 15 -34.40 -50.15 -19.21
CA GLY A 15 -35.33 -49.78 -18.17
C GLY A 15 -36.07 -50.98 -17.60
N ARG A 16 -35.85 -51.24 -16.31
CA ARG A 16 -36.86 -51.70 -15.35
C ARG A 16 -36.24 -51.65 -13.97
N VAL A 17 -36.67 -50.71 -13.13
CA VAL A 17 -36.37 -50.79 -11.69
C VAL A 17 -37.55 -51.50 -11.04
N PRO A 18 -37.39 -52.74 -10.54
CA PRO A 18 -38.43 -53.41 -9.77
C PRO A 18 -38.59 -52.74 -8.40
N ALA A 19 -39.83 -52.38 -8.09
CA ALA A 19 -40.26 -51.86 -6.80
C ALA A 19 -40.27 -52.98 -5.76
N HIS A 20 -39.26 -53.02 -4.89
CA HIS A 20 -39.35 -53.62 -3.55
C HIS A 20 -38.22 -53.07 -2.67
N LEU A 21 -38.48 -51.96 -1.98
CA LEU A 21 -37.65 -51.52 -0.86
C LEU A 21 -38.22 -52.15 0.42
N GLU A 22 -37.57 -53.21 0.90
CA GLU A 22 -37.71 -53.65 2.28
C GLU A 22 -36.97 -52.63 3.17
N LEU A 23 -37.73 -51.89 3.98
CA LEU A 23 -37.18 -51.03 5.03
C LEU A 23 -36.76 -51.92 6.20
N ASP A 24 -35.45 -52.12 6.33
CA ASP A 24 -34.82 -52.69 7.50
C ASP A 24 -35.09 -51.77 8.71
N THR A 25 -35.56 -52.35 9.81
CA THR A 25 -35.96 -51.63 11.03
C THR A 25 -34.72 -51.12 11.76
N ALA A 26 -34.21 -49.96 11.34
CA ALA A 26 -33.14 -49.26 12.01
C ALA A 26 -33.62 -48.64 13.34
N ASP A 27 -33.06 -49.18 14.43
CA ASP A 27 -32.87 -48.62 15.77
C ASP A 27 -33.56 -47.28 16.09
N HIS A 28 -34.64 -47.38 16.85
CA HIS A 28 -35.26 -46.26 17.55
C HIS A 28 -34.50 -45.95 18.86
N GLU A 29 -33.33 -45.32 18.76
CA GLU A 29 -32.79 -44.51 19.86
C GLU A 29 -33.22 -43.06 19.65
N GLU A 30 -34.22 -42.61 20.42
CA GLU A 30 -34.70 -41.23 20.36
C GLU A 30 -33.61 -40.25 20.83
N PRO A 31 -33.19 -39.27 20.00
CA PRO A 31 -32.28 -38.24 20.45
C PRO A 31 -33.02 -37.30 21.41
N THR A 32 -32.62 -37.29 22.68
CA THR A 32 -33.07 -36.32 23.68
C THR A 32 -32.55 -34.93 23.32
N TRP A 33 -33.35 -34.17 22.57
CA TRP A 33 -33.08 -32.76 22.29
C TRP A 33 -33.33 -31.95 23.57
N GLU A 34 -32.31 -31.78 24.40
CA GLU A 34 -32.37 -30.85 25.52
C GLU A 34 -32.58 -29.42 24.99
N VAL A 35 -33.74 -28.84 25.31
CA VAL A 35 -34.06 -27.45 24.98
C VAL A 35 -33.25 -26.53 25.86
N LEU A 36 -32.11 -26.05 25.35
CA LEU A 36 -31.40 -24.93 25.98
C LEU A 36 -32.32 -23.70 25.96
N HIS A 37 -32.87 -23.32 27.12
CA HIS A 37 -33.61 -22.08 27.25
C HIS A 37 -32.71 -20.87 26.97
N PRO A 38 -33.17 -19.84 26.25
CA PRO A 38 -32.37 -18.65 25.98
C PRO A 38 -32.10 -17.90 27.29
N ALA A 39 -30.83 -17.74 27.65
CA ALA A 39 -30.42 -16.97 28.82
C ALA A 39 -30.99 -15.54 28.79
N ARG A 40 -31.51 -15.06 29.93
CA ARG A 40 -32.03 -13.69 30.11
C ARG A 40 -30.99 -12.68 29.62
N ARG A 41 -31.36 -11.84 28.64
CA ARG A 41 -30.51 -10.74 28.14
C ARG A 41 -30.17 -9.79 29.29
N ARG A 42 -28.93 -9.89 29.79
CA ARG A 42 -28.37 -9.00 30.80
C ARG A 42 -28.35 -7.59 30.20
N ARG A 43 -29.21 -6.70 30.68
CA ARG A 43 -29.22 -5.30 30.23
C ARG A 43 -27.89 -4.67 30.64
N PHE A 44 -27.12 -4.20 29.66
CA PHE A 44 -25.87 -3.50 29.92
C PHE A 44 -26.13 -2.26 30.78
N ASP A 45 -25.40 -2.13 31.88
CA ASP A 45 -25.48 -0.96 32.76
C ASP A 45 -25.17 0.32 31.97
N ARG A 46 -25.76 1.45 32.38
CA ARG A 46 -25.59 2.75 31.68
C ARG A 46 -24.11 3.10 31.47
N ARG A 47 -23.24 2.72 32.40
CA ARG A 47 -21.77 2.90 32.31
C ARG A 47 -21.11 2.00 31.25
N ALA A 48 -21.55 0.75 31.14
CA ALA A 48 -21.08 -0.13 30.07
C ALA A 48 -21.53 0.39 28.70
N ARG A 49 -22.75 0.93 28.63
CA ARG A 49 -23.28 1.53 27.41
C ARG A 49 -22.46 2.75 26.98
N THR A 50 -22.06 3.63 27.89
CA THR A 50 -21.24 4.81 27.58
C THR A 50 -19.83 4.43 27.10
N ILE A 51 -19.19 3.46 27.74
CA ILE A 51 -17.85 3.00 27.36
C ILE A 51 -17.88 2.34 25.98
N LEU A 52 -18.87 1.48 25.73
CA LEU A 52 -19.04 0.83 24.42
C LEU A 52 -19.35 1.84 23.31
N SER A 53 -20.17 2.87 23.58
CA SER A 53 -20.42 3.92 22.59
C SER A 53 -19.18 4.78 22.31
N ALA A 54 -18.37 5.10 23.33
CA ALA A 54 -17.13 5.84 23.14
C ALA A 54 -16.12 5.04 22.31
N ALA A 55 -15.97 3.74 22.61
CA ALA A 55 -15.13 2.83 21.84
C ALA A 55 -15.60 2.69 20.39
N ALA A 56 -16.92 2.59 20.16
CA ALA A 56 -17.49 2.53 18.81
C ALA A 56 -17.24 3.83 18.02
N ILE A 57 -17.40 5.00 18.65
CA ILE A 57 -17.10 6.29 18.02
C ILE A 57 -15.61 6.41 17.70
N ALA A 58 -14.73 6.04 18.63
CA ALA A 58 -13.29 6.03 18.39
C ALA A 58 -12.90 5.10 17.23
N ALA A 59 -13.50 3.91 17.16
CA ALA A 59 -13.30 2.98 16.05
C ALA A 59 -13.82 3.54 14.72
N LEU A 60 -14.97 4.23 14.71
CA LEU A 60 -15.49 4.88 13.51
C LEU A 60 -14.59 6.02 13.04
N LEU A 61 -14.10 6.86 13.96
CA LEU A 61 -13.20 7.97 13.64
C LEU A 61 -11.84 7.49 13.11
N ALA A 62 -11.30 6.40 13.67
CA ALA A 62 -10.08 5.78 13.17
C ALA A 62 -10.23 5.27 11.72
N ASN A 63 -11.41 4.75 11.36
CA ASN A 63 -11.69 4.26 10.01
C ASN A 63 -12.17 5.36 9.05
N ALA A 64 -12.72 6.46 9.56
CA ALA A 64 -13.22 7.57 8.75
C ALA A 64 -12.09 8.26 7.95
N GLY A 65 -10.87 8.31 8.49
CA GLY A 65 -9.71 8.85 7.76
C GLY A 65 -9.34 8.02 6.53
N ALA A 66 -9.35 6.68 6.67
CA ALA A 66 -9.08 5.78 5.56
C ALA A 66 -10.18 5.83 4.50
N ALA A 67 -11.45 5.89 4.92
CA ALA A 67 -12.58 6.05 4.01
C ALA A 67 -12.57 7.41 3.30
N TRP A 68 -12.20 8.51 3.98
CA TRP A 68 -12.07 9.83 3.38
C TRP A 68 -10.92 9.88 2.35
N ALA A 69 -9.77 9.29 2.68
CA ALA A 69 -8.67 9.16 1.74
C ALA A 69 -9.07 8.31 0.52
N TYR A 70 -9.68 7.13 0.75
CA TYR A 70 -10.22 6.29 -0.32
C TYR A 70 -11.22 7.04 -1.20
N TRP A 71 -12.15 7.77 -0.60
CA TRP A 71 -13.14 8.56 -1.33
C TRP A 71 -12.48 9.70 -2.11
N ARG A 72 -11.45 10.36 -1.57
CA ARG A 72 -10.70 11.40 -2.27
C ARG A 72 -9.95 10.84 -3.49
N PHE A 73 -9.42 9.62 -3.39
CA PHE A 73 -8.73 8.93 -4.50
C PHE A 73 -9.69 8.32 -5.53
N ASN A 74 -10.89 7.88 -5.12
CA ASN A 74 -11.82 7.15 -6.00
C ASN A 74 -13.00 7.99 -6.47
N SER A 75 -13.21 9.18 -5.91
CA SER A 75 -14.25 10.08 -6.39
C SER A 75 -13.92 10.49 -7.82
N PRO A 76 -14.88 10.37 -8.76
CA PRO A 76 -14.78 10.99 -10.07
C PRO A 76 -14.77 12.50 -9.85
N ALA A 77 -13.58 13.10 -9.74
CA ALA A 77 -13.47 14.54 -9.85
C ALA A 77 -14.07 14.94 -11.21
N PRO A 78 -14.74 16.11 -11.31
CA PRO A 78 -15.15 16.64 -12.61
C PRO A 78 -13.91 16.62 -13.51
N GLN A 79 -14.03 16.02 -14.69
CA GLN A 79 -12.99 16.07 -15.70
C GLN A 79 -12.74 17.55 -16.00
N HIS A 80 -11.78 18.16 -15.31
CA HIS A 80 -11.19 19.37 -15.81
C HIS A 80 -10.57 18.93 -17.13
N ASN A 81 -11.04 19.53 -18.21
CA ASN A 81 -10.58 19.23 -19.56
C ASN A 81 -9.19 19.85 -19.73
N TRP A 82 -8.18 19.26 -19.09
CA TRP A 82 -6.79 19.71 -19.25
C TRP A 82 -6.30 19.28 -20.63
N ALA A 83 -5.78 20.22 -21.41
CA ALA A 83 -5.15 19.91 -22.70
C ALA A 83 -3.92 19.01 -22.52
N SER A 84 -3.65 18.11 -23.47
CA SER A 84 -2.37 17.37 -23.51
C SER A 84 -1.20 18.37 -23.55
N GLY A 85 -0.09 18.04 -22.88
CA GLY A 85 1.06 18.93 -22.72
C GLY A 85 0.92 19.99 -21.62
N THR A 86 -0.17 20.00 -20.85
CA THR A 86 -0.29 20.90 -19.69
C THR A 86 0.63 20.44 -18.55
N VAL A 87 1.30 21.39 -17.90
CA VAL A 87 2.12 21.13 -16.71
C VAL A 87 1.22 20.80 -15.52
N VAL A 88 1.49 19.69 -14.85
CA VAL A 88 0.67 19.19 -13.72
C VAL A 88 1.48 19.21 -12.43
N GLU A 89 0.87 19.67 -11.34
CA GLU A 89 1.47 19.57 -10.01
C GLU A 89 1.27 18.17 -9.43
N VAL A 90 2.35 17.53 -8.98
CA VAL A 90 2.32 16.20 -8.34
C VAL A 90 2.94 16.29 -6.95
N SER A 91 2.42 15.49 -6.01
CA SER A 91 3.02 15.37 -4.68
C SER A 91 4.23 14.44 -4.75
N LEU A 92 5.36 14.88 -4.21
CA LEU A 92 6.63 14.17 -4.24
C LEU A 92 7.17 13.99 -2.83
N SER A 93 7.71 12.80 -2.56
CA SER A 93 8.57 12.54 -1.41
C SER A 93 9.83 11.86 -1.92
N ALA A 94 11.00 12.24 -1.42
CA ALA A 94 12.24 11.60 -1.83
C ALA A 94 13.13 11.31 -0.62
N ILE A 95 13.63 10.07 -0.57
CA ILE A 95 14.37 9.52 0.55
C ILE A 95 15.64 8.86 -0.02
N SER A 96 16.79 9.06 0.62
CA SER A 96 18.02 8.33 0.26
C SER A 96 17.83 6.82 0.47
N ASP A 97 18.57 6.01 -0.27
CA ASP A 97 18.47 4.54 -0.15
C ASP A 97 18.75 4.05 1.30
N PRO A 98 17.75 3.48 1.99
CA PRO A 98 17.91 3.01 3.36
C PRO A 98 18.80 1.76 3.46
N GLY A 99 18.92 0.98 2.38
CA GLY A 99 19.79 -0.20 2.33
C GLY A 99 21.26 0.15 2.06
N ARG A 100 21.53 1.37 1.60
CA ARG A 100 22.88 1.86 1.30
C ARG A 100 23.04 3.31 1.79
N PRO A 101 23.35 3.48 3.09
CA PRO A 101 23.53 4.81 3.66
C PRO A 101 24.59 5.60 2.91
N LEU A 102 24.34 6.91 2.75
CA LEU A 102 25.26 7.79 2.03
C LEU A 102 26.60 7.88 2.76
N ARG A 103 27.69 7.92 1.98
CA ARG A 103 29.05 8.08 2.50
C ARG A 103 29.77 9.20 1.75
N PRO A 104 30.66 9.94 2.42
CA PRO A 104 31.44 10.98 1.75
C PRO A 104 32.18 10.45 0.53
N GLY A 105 32.04 11.14 -0.60
CA GLY A 105 32.73 10.81 -1.86
C GLY A 105 32.17 9.62 -2.65
N ILE A 106 31.16 8.91 -2.14
CA ILE A 106 30.49 7.82 -2.86
C ILE A 106 29.06 8.28 -3.23
N PRO A 107 28.70 8.32 -4.53
CA PRO A 107 27.34 8.62 -4.93
C PRO A 107 26.36 7.58 -4.40
N GLY A 108 25.21 8.03 -3.93
CA GLY A 108 24.13 7.18 -3.46
C GLY A 108 22.82 7.43 -4.21
N ASN A 109 21.89 6.50 -4.03
CA ASN A 109 20.62 6.49 -4.73
C ASN A 109 19.57 7.31 -4.00
N LEU A 110 18.61 7.83 -4.75
CA LEU A 110 17.44 8.52 -4.24
C LEU A 110 16.17 7.80 -4.69
N THR A 111 15.35 7.36 -3.73
CA THR A 111 14.02 6.82 -3.99
C THR A 111 13.03 7.97 -4.01
N VAL A 112 12.37 8.18 -5.14
CA VAL A 112 11.35 9.22 -5.36
C VAL A 112 9.97 8.56 -5.42
N THR A 113 9.11 8.92 -4.48
CA THR A 113 7.70 8.54 -4.44
C THR A 113 6.86 9.65 -5.05
N VAL A 114 6.12 9.33 -6.10
CA VAL A 114 5.23 10.25 -6.82
C VAL A 114 3.80 9.84 -6.55
N THR A 115 2.99 10.75 -6.02
CA THR A 115 1.55 10.54 -5.81
C THR A 115 0.76 11.33 -6.84
N ASN A 116 0.08 10.63 -7.74
CA ASN A 116 -0.82 11.22 -8.73
C ASN A 116 -2.26 11.18 -8.20
N GLN A 117 -2.77 12.33 -7.75
CA GLN A 117 -4.15 12.48 -7.29
C GLN A 117 -5.10 12.99 -8.38
N HIS A 118 -4.61 13.07 -9.63
CA HIS A 118 -5.39 13.54 -10.77
C HIS A 118 -6.18 12.39 -11.39
N GLY A 119 -7.32 12.72 -11.98
CA GLY A 119 -8.18 11.77 -12.69
C GLY A 119 -7.62 11.27 -14.04
N ALA A 120 -6.36 11.56 -14.37
CA ALA A 120 -5.68 11.14 -15.58
C ALA A 120 -4.24 10.69 -15.28
N PRO A 121 -3.64 9.82 -16.10
CA PRO A 121 -2.24 9.49 -15.99
C PRO A 121 -1.36 10.73 -16.19
N VAL A 122 -0.19 10.72 -15.58
CA VAL A 122 0.79 11.80 -15.65
C VAL A 122 2.13 11.20 -16.05
N HIS A 123 2.84 11.88 -16.94
CA HIS A 123 4.18 11.51 -17.39
C HIS A 123 5.23 12.46 -16.79
N ILE A 124 6.11 11.91 -15.95
CA ILE A 124 7.23 12.64 -15.35
C ILE A 124 8.41 12.61 -16.32
N THR A 125 8.91 13.80 -16.65
CA THR A 125 9.97 14.00 -17.66
C THR A 125 11.31 14.41 -17.05
N GLU A 126 11.28 15.04 -15.87
CA GLU A 126 12.49 15.50 -15.20
C GLU A 126 12.28 15.61 -13.69
N ILE A 127 13.26 15.18 -12.91
CA ILE A 127 13.34 15.45 -11.46
C ILE A 127 14.40 16.52 -11.21
N LEU A 128 14.03 17.53 -10.44
CA LEU A 128 14.85 18.69 -10.12
C LEU A 128 15.05 18.79 -8.61
N PRO A 129 16.20 19.31 -8.14
CA PRO A 129 16.40 19.69 -6.76
C PRO A 129 15.29 20.64 -6.27
N GLY A 130 14.72 20.32 -5.10
CA GLY A 130 13.75 21.17 -4.41
C GLY A 130 14.43 22.34 -3.70
N LYS A 131 13.62 23.25 -3.15
CA LYS A 131 14.12 24.29 -2.26
C LYS A 131 14.28 23.71 -0.86
N GLY A 132 15.40 24.00 -0.20
CA GLY A 132 15.68 23.55 1.16
C GLY A 132 16.87 22.60 1.25
N ARG A 133 17.21 22.20 2.47
CA ARG A 133 18.30 21.26 2.76
C ARG A 133 17.72 19.86 2.96
N ALA A 134 18.55 18.84 2.74
CA ALA A 134 18.23 17.49 3.15
C ALA A 134 18.07 17.42 4.68
N VAL A 135 17.10 16.65 5.14
CA VAL A 135 16.78 16.47 6.56
C VAL A 135 17.11 15.04 6.96
N PRO A 136 17.97 14.82 7.96
CA PRO A 136 18.25 13.47 8.47
C PRO A 136 17.01 12.87 9.15
N ASP A 137 17.00 11.54 9.26
CA ASP A 137 16.04 10.84 10.10
C ASP A 137 16.11 11.31 11.57
N ASP A 138 15.02 11.09 12.31
CA ASP A 138 14.86 11.62 13.66
C ASP A 138 15.99 11.17 14.60
N VAL A 139 16.47 9.92 14.48
CA VAL A 139 17.52 9.37 15.35
C VAL A 139 18.82 10.15 15.19
N HIS A 140 19.26 10.39 13.96
CA HIS A 140 20.51 11.12 13.72
C HIS A 140 20.34 12.63 13.93
N ARG A 141 19.17 13.18 13.63
CA ARG A 141 18.86 14.59 13.93
C ARG A 141 19.00 14.86 15.43
N ASP A 142 18.38 14.02 16.25
CA ASP A 142 18.36 14.19 17.70
C ASP A 142 19.74 13.88 18.33
N ALA A 143 20.57 13.09 17.65
CA ALA A 143 21.98 12.87 17.96
C ALA A 143 22.91 14.04 17.55
N GLY A 144 22.38 15.10 16.94
CA GLY A 144 23.12 16.32 16.58
C GLY A 144 23.57 16.42 15.13
N CYS A 145 23.03 15.61 14.21
CA CYS A 145 23.22 15.81 12.77
C CYS A 145 22.46 17.06 12.31
N ALA A 146 23.14 18.22 12.25
CA ALA A 146 22.53 19.50 11.90
C ALA A 146 22.88 19.96 10.48
N ASP A 147 24.08 19.62 9.99
CA ASP A 147 24.52 19.91 8.62
C ASP A 147 24.97 18.63 7.89
N PRO A 148 24.03 17.92 7.24
CA PRO A 148 24.34 16.65 6.59
C PRO A 148 25.16 16.80 5.30
N ARG A 149 25.32 18.03 4.77
CA ARG A 149 26.03 18.33 3.51
C ARG A 149 25.68 17.41 2.33
N VAL A 150 24.43 16.96 2.27
CA VAL A 150 23.90 16.15 1.16
C VAL A 150 23.56 17.07 0.00
N GLU A 151 24.09 16.76 -1.17
CA GLU A 151 23.88 17.50 -2.40
C GLU A 151 23.44 16.58 -3.53
N PHE A 152 22.74 17.14 -4.51
CA PHE A 152 22.49 16.44 -5.76
C PHE A 152 23.76 16.41 -6.62
N THR A 153 23.99 15.30 -7.30
CA THR A 153 25.13 15.15 -8.22
C THR A 153 24.95 15.92 -9.52
N GLN A 154 23.71 16.24 -9.88
CA GLN A 154 23.33 16.92 -11.12
C GLN A 154 22.25 17.98 -10.86
N PRO A 155 22.16 19.03 -11.69
CA PRO A 155 21.14 20.08 -11.56
C PRO A 155 19.72 19.59 -11.91
N GLY A 156 19.61 18.45 -12.58
CA GLY A 156 18.34 17.83 -12.98
C GLY A 156 18.58 16.42 -13.50
N PHE A 157 17.59 15.57 -13.38
CA PHE A 157 17.62 14.16 -13.77
C PHE A 157 16.51 13.91 -14.79
N PRO A 158 16.83 13.75 -16.08
CA PRO A 158 15.84 13.41 -17.09
C PRO A 158 15.31 12.00 -16.83
N VAL A 159 14.00 11.83 -16.87
CA VAL A 159 13.31 10.58 -16.59
C VAL A 159 12.15 10.38 -17.56
N SER A 160 11.62 9.17 -17.59
CA SER A 160 10.43 8.82 -18.37
C SER A 160 9.59 7.87 -17.53
N TRP A 161 8.79 8.45 -16.64
CA TRP A 161 7.97 7.68 -15.69
C TRP A 161 6.50 7.97 -15.89
N GLU A 162 5.72 6.91 -16.09
CA GLU A 162 4.28 7.01 -16.12
C GLU A 162 3.70 6.68 -14.75
N VAL A 163 2.86 7.57 -14.24
CA VAL A 163 2.13 7.37 -12.99
C VAL A 163 0.63 7.37 -13.31
N PRO A 164 -0.04 6.21 -13.25
CA PRO A 164 -1.47 6.10 -13.53
C PRO A 164 -2.32 7.03 -12.65
N ARG A 165 -3.54 7.33 -13.11
CA ARG A 165 -4.49 8.18 -12.36
C ARG A 165 -4.73 7.62 -10.96
N ASN A 166 -4.83 8.50 -9.96
CA ASN A 166 -5.13 8.12 -8.57
C ASN A 166 -4.22 6.99 -8.01
N THR A 167 -2.95 6.96 -8.40
CA THR A 167 -1.98 5.97 -7.92
C THR A 167 -0.71 6.62 -7.35
N VAL A 168 0.11 5.76 -6.74
CA VAL A 168 1.43 6.11 -6.23
C VAL A 168 2.46 5.27 -6.98
N GLY A 169 3.51 5.91 -7.49
CA GLY A 169 4.69 5.26 -8.07
C GLY A 169 5.93 5.51 -7.21
N ALA A 170 6.82 4.53 -7.13
CA ALA A 170 8.12 4.66 -6.46
C ALA A 170 9.23 4.34 -7.46
N PHE A 171 10.17 5.26 -7.63
CA PHE A 171 11.22 5.19 -8.64
C PHE A 171 12.58 5.46 -8.02
N ILE A 172 13.65 4.90 -8.59
CA ILE A 172 15.01 5.06 -8.08
C ILE A 172 15.82 5.90 -9.07
N LEU A 173 16.43 6.98 -8.57
CA LEU A 173 17.47 7.72 -9.25
C LEU A 173 18.83 7.24 -8.76
N ASN A 174 19.56 6.57 -9.65
CA ASN A 174 20.86 6.01 -9.32
C ASN A 174 21.93 7.10 -9.23
N GLY A 175 22.74 7.09 -8.17
CA GLY A 175 23.84 8.05 -8.00
C GLY A 175 23.41 9.51 -7.96
N ALA A 176 22.17 9.79 -7.55
CA ALA A 176 21.58 11.13 -7.55
C ALA A 176 22.10 12.02 -6.40
N LEU A 177 22.58 11.41 -5.33
CA LEU A 177 23.03 12.12 -4.13
C LEU A 177 24.52 11.90 -3.90
N THR A 178 25.16 12.90 -3.30
CA THR A 178 26.50 12.81 -2.75
C THR A 178 26.57 13.53 -1.42
N VAL A 179 27.48 13.11 -0.54
CA VAL A 179 27.76 13.77 0.73
C VAL A 179 29.13 14.42 0.62
N ARG A 180 29.20 15.73 0.86
CA ARG A 180 30.50 16.41 0.94
C ARG A 180 31.22 16.06 2.25
N ALA A 181 32.55 16.08 2.19
CA ALA A 181 33.37 15.96 3.38
C ALA A 181 33.12 17.12 4.36
N GLY A 182 33.38 16.87 5.65
CA GLY A 182 33.27 17.88 6.71
C GLY A 182 31.85 18.14 7.23
N GLY A 183 30.94 17.18 7.07
CA GLY A 183 29.67 17.14 7.81
C GLY A 183 29.85 16.58 9.22
N ASP A 184 28.80 16.70 10.04
CA ASP A 184 28.80 16.19 11.42
C ASP A 184 29.00 14.66 11.44
N THR A 185 29.81 14.15 12.37
CA THR A 185 29.99 12.69 12.53
C THR A 185 28.68 11.99 12.91
N ALA A 186 27.77 12.70 13.57
CA ALA A 186 26.42 12.23 13.89
C ALA A 186 25.55 11.96 12.64
N CYS A 187 25.94 12.43 11.45
CA CYS A 187 25.21 12.15 10.20
C CYS A 187 25.63 10.83 9.53
N GLN A 188 26.66 10.15 10.04
CA GLN A 188 27.16 8.93 9.43
C GLN A 188 26.14 7.81 9.55
N GLY A 189 25.75 7.22 8.42
CA GLY A 189 24.76 6.13 8.38
C GLY A 189 23.30 6.59 8.37
N ALA A 190 23.05 7.90 8.40
CA ALA A 190 21.70 8.45 8.38
C ALA A 190 20.99 8.23 7.03
N THR A 191 19.67 8.20 7.09
CA THR A 191 18.80 8.31 5.92
C THR A 191 18.29 9.75 5.84
N PHE A 192 18.19 10.29 4.62
CA PHE A 192 17.84 11.69 4.41
C PHE A 192 16.56 11.83 3.61
N THR A 193 15.66 12.67 4.09
CA THR A 193 14.56 13.20 3.28
C THR A 193 15.07 14.40 2.50
N VAL A 194 14.96 14.35 1.19
CA VAL A 194 15.52 15.36 0.28
C VAL A 194 14.40 16.07 -0.46
N PRO A 195 14.33 17.42 -0.43
CA PRO A 195 13.32 18.15 -1.18
C PRO A 195 13.58 18.00 -2.69
N VAL A 196 12.55 17.62 -3.43
CA VAL A 196 12.58 17.48 -4.89
C VAL A 196 11.38 18.18 -5.52
N ARG A 197 11.49 18.49 -6.81
CA ARG A 197 10.41 18.94 -7.69
C ARG A 197 10.43 18.10 -8.96
N ALA A 198 9.32 18.04 -9.67
CA ALA A 198 9.24 17.31 -10.93
C ALA A 198 8.65 18.20 -12.02
N LYS A 199 9.10 17.99 -13.25
CA LYS A 199 8.35 18.41 -14.44
C LYS A 199 7.50 17.25 -14.89
N ALA A 200 6.22 17.50 -14.96
CA ALA A 200 5.22 16.50 -15.29
C ALA A 200 4.29 17.05 -16.36
N VAL A 201 4.00 16.23 -17.36
CA VAL A 201 3.06 16.55 -18.44
C VAL A 201 1.97 15.50 -18.48
N ARG A 202 0.77 15.89 -18.92
CA ARG A 202 -0.21 14.90 -19.36
C ARG A 202 0.20 14.43 -20.77
N PRO A 203 0.33 13.11 -20.99
CA PRO A 203 0.54 12.56 -22.33
C PRO A 203 -0.64 12.89 -23.27
#